data_AF-A0A9D5QNZ4-F1
#
_entry.id   AF-A0A9D5QNZ4-F1
#
_cell.length_a   1.000
_cell.length_b   1.000
_cell.length_c   1.000
_cell.angle_alpha   90.00
_cell.angle_beta   90.00
_cell.angle_gamma   90.00
#
_symmetry.space_group_name_H-M   'P 1'
#
loop_
_entity.id
_entity.type
_entity.pdbx_description
1 polymer ?
#
loop_
_entity_poly.entity_id
_entity_poly.type
_entity_poly.pdbx_seq_one_letter_code
_entity_poly.pdbx_strand_id
1 'polypeptide(L)'
;MDKLEILQSRHSVRDYNGKSLSEEDVKFLNSEITLINTHEAGLYFSLVTNDGSPLNGLKNSYGFFKGVNNYIVAVIDDHFEHAEERAGFFGEQLVIQSTERGLSTCFIGGTFSSANVNVQLRAGRRVLFIIAIGEGADKTSFMGRMVRNISHRKQMSYQDFFVSLMTLEDAEKRCPGLTDGLKGVAVAPSALNKRPVRITLDEENRPVAFVPDEKGYNPIDLGIAKFNFGYMVDGIWEWGNHAPFLRDE
;
A
#
# COMPACT_ATOMS: atom_id res chain seq x y z
N MET A 1 13.10 15.57 -2.04
CA MET A 1 13.34 14.22 -2.55
C MET A 1 12.61 14.11 -3.87
N ASP A 2 13.22 13.46 -4.84
CA ASP A 2 12.53 13.07 -6.07
C ASP A 2 11.36 12.11 -5.75
N LYS A 3 10.32 12.07 -6.60
CA LYS A 3 9.13 11.22 -6.37
C LYS A 3 9.53 9.75 -6.17
N LEU A 4 10.47 9.26 -6.98
CA LEU A 4 10.94 7.88 -6.88
C LEU A 4 11.74 7.62 -5.60
N GLU A 5 12.54 8.59 -5.14
CA GLU A 5 13.29 8.48 -3.88
C GLU A 5 12.35 8.31 -2.69
N ILE A 6 11.21 9.01 -2.68
CA ILE A 6 10.19 8.88 -1.64
C ILE A 6 9.64 7.45 -1.62
N LEU A 7 9.20 6.94 -2.77
CA LEU A 7 8.70 5.56 -2.89
C LEU A 7 9.76 4.51 -2.51
N GLN A 8 11.03 4.74 -2.83
CA GLN A 8 12.15 3.87 -2.48
C GLN A 8 12.52 3.92 -1.00
N SER A 9 12.34 5.07 -0.35
CA SER A 9 12.63 5.24 1.08
C SER A 9 11.65 4.47 1.96
N ARG A 10 10.41 4.28 1.47
CA ARG A 10 9.39 3.48 2.14
C ARG A 10 9.84 2.02 2.21
N HIS A 11 9.86 1.46 3.41
CA HIS A 11 10.14 0.05 3.66
C HIS A 11 9.31 -0.48 4.84
N SER A 12 9.02 -1.77 4.84
CA SER A 12 8.19 -2.38 5.89
C SER A 12 8.96 -2.51 7.20
N VAL A 13 8.63 -1.66 8.17
CA VAL A 13 9.19 -1.69 9.52
C VAL A 13 8.28 -2.51 10.44
N ARG A 14 8.89 -3.35 11.27
CA ARG A 14 8.14 -4.21 12.20
C ARG A 14 8.59 -4.05 13.65
N ASP A 15 9.67 -3.31 13.88
CA ASP A 15 10.15 -2.93 15.20
C ASP A 15 10.03 -1.42 15.35
N TYR A 16 9.20 -1.01 16.29
CA TYR A 16 8.91 0.39 16.60
C TYR A 16 9.35 0.69 18.04
N ASN A 17 9.57 1.96 18.34
CA ASN A 17 10.02 2.37 19.67
C ASN A 17 8.89 2.56 20.70
N GLY A 18 7.63 2.33 20.32
CA GLY A 18 6.46 2.43 21.21
C GLY A 18 5.99 3.84 21.51
N LYS A 19 6.62 4.88 20.94
CA LYS A 19 6.21 6.26 21.19
C LYS A 19 4.85 6.57 20.58
N SER A 20 4.14 7.50 21.21
CA SER A 20 2.99 8.17 20.64
C SER A 20 3.41 8.97 19.40
N LEU A 21 2.52 9.10 18.43
CA LEU A 21 2.70 10.06 17.35
C LEU A 21 2.67 11.49 17.89
N SER A 22 3.35 12.41 17.20
CA SER A 22 3.26 13.84 17.53
C SER A 22 1.83 14.36 17.30
N GLU A 23 1.43 15.41 18.01
CA GLU A 23 0.11 16.02 17.80
C GLU A 23 -0.07 16.53 16.36
N GLU A 24 1.02 17.00 15.73
CA GLU A 24 1.01 17.46 14.35
C GLU A 24 0.73 16.32 13.38
N ASP A 25 1.41 15.18 13.54
CA ASP A 25 1.20 13.99 12.71
C ASP A 25 -0.22 13.43 12.89
N VAL A 26 -0.73 13.41 14.12
CA VAL A 26 -2.10 12.96 14.41
C VAL A 26 -3.12 13.88 13.71
N LYS A 27 -2.93 15.20 13.75
CA LYS A 27 -3.83 16.14 13.06
C LYS A 27 -3.77 15.97 11.55
N PHE A 28 -2.57 15.88 10.99
CA PHE A 28 -2.35 15.67 9.57
C PHE A 28 -3.02 14.38 9.08
N LEU A 29 -2.71 13.24 9.70
CA LEU A 29 -3.27 11.94 9.29
C LEU A 29 -4.79 11.89 9.44
N ASN A 30 -5.35 12.47 10.49
CA ASN A 30 -6.81 12.55 10.62
C ASN A 30 -7.45 13.44 9.54
N SER A 31 -6.77 14.50 9.10
CA SER A 31 -7.23 15.33 7.98
C SER A 31 -7.26 14.53 6.68
N GLU A 32 -6.17 13.83 6.34
CA GLU A 32 -6.10 12.99 5.13
C GLU A 32 -7.12 11.85 5.16
N ILE A 33 -7.26 11.17 6.31
CA ILE A 33 -8.29 10.15 6.52
C ILE A 33 -9.70 10.73 6.34
N THR A 34 -9.95 11.94 6.84
CA THR A 34 -11.26 12.59 6.69
C THR A 34 -11.56 12.92 5.23
N LEU A 35 -10.57 13.41 4.48
CA LEU A 35 -10.68 13.65 3.04
C LEU A 35 -11.07 12.36 2.31
N ILE A 36 -10.32 11.27 2.54
CA ILE A 36 -10.61 9.98 1.92
C ILE A 36 -12.01 9.50 2.30
N ASN A 37 -12.34 9.44 3.59
CA ASN A 37 -13.64 8.93 4.06
C ASN A 37 -14.84 9.77 3.58
N THR A 38 -14.63 11.05 3.27
CA THR A 38 -15.68 11.96 2.80
C THR A 38 -15.95 11.78 1.30
N HIS A 39 -14.90 11.53 0.51
CA HIS A 39 -15.00 11.46 -0.94
C HIS A 39 -15.11 10.03 -1.48
N GLU A 40 -14.63 9.04 -0.72
CA GLU A 40 -14.55 7.65 -1.16
C GLU A 40 -15.61 6.78 -0.51
N ALA A 41 -16.77 6.67 -1.17
CA ALA A 41 -17.88 5.87 -0.68
C ALA A 41 -17.47 4.39 -0.50
N GLY A 42 -17.88 3.79 0.63
CA GLY A 42 -17.55 2.42 1.00
C GLY A 42 -16.21 2.26 1.73
N LEU A 43 -15.39 3.30 1.85
CA LEU A 43 -14.13 3.27 2.59
C LEU A 43 -14.24 4.00 3.94
N TYR A 44 -13.66 3.39 4.97
CA TYR A 44 -13.64 3.93 6.32
C TYR A 44 -12.28 3.67 6.96
N PHE A 45 -11.38 4.63 6.83
CA PHE A 45 -10.11 4.64 7.54
C PHE A 45 -10.26 5.25 8.93
N SER A 46 -9.49 4.76 9.90
CA SER A 46 -9.41 5.36 11.24
C SER A 46 -8.00 5.25 11.78
N LEU A 47 -7.48 6.35 12.32
CA LEU A 47 -6.23 6.33 13.07
C LEU A 47 -6.52 5.89 14.52
N VAL A 48 -5.81 4.87 14.98
CA VAL A 48 -5.79 4.46 16.39
C VAL A 48 -4.41 4.75 16.95
N THR A 49 -4.36 5.48 18.06
CA THR A 49 -3.12 5.86 18.74
C THR A 49 -3.06 5.28 20.13
N ASN A 50 -1.84 5.09 20.63
CA ASN A 50 -1.56 4.56 21.96
C ASN A 50 -2.24 3.21 22.27
N ASP A 51 -2.40 2.38 21.24
CA ASP A 51 -2.97 1.04 21.32
C ASP A 51 -2.15 0.08 20.46
N GLY A 52 -1.51 -0.89 21.12
CA GLY A 52 -0.80 -1.98 20.44
C GLY A 52 -1.57 -3.30 20.44
N SER A 53 -2.79 -3.33 20.99
CA SER A 53 -3.51 -4.58 21.30
C SER A 53 -3.79 -5.51 20.12
N PRO A 54 -3.98 -5.05 18.86
CA PRO A 54 -4.16 -5.95 17.72
C PRO A 54 -2.91 -6.74 17.35
N LEU A 55 -1.73 -6.25 17.74
CA LEU A 55 -0.42 -6.80 17.36
C LEU A 55 0.39 -7.30 18.56
N ASN A 56 -0.05 -7.01 19.78
CA ASN A 56 0.61 -7.43 21.01
C ASN A 56 0.50 -8.94 21.23
N GLY A 57 1.65 -9.61 21.37
CA GLY A 57 1.77 -11.00 21.76
C GLY A 57 1.97 -12.00 20.61
N LEU A 58 2.63 -13.11 20.92
CA LEU A 58 2.92 -14.22 19.99
C LEU A 58 1.67 -14.78 19.30
N LYS A 59 0.50 -14.73 19.95
CA LYS A 59 -0.76 -15.23 19.39
C LYS A 59 -1.32 -14.33 18.29
N ASN A 60 -1.08 -13.02 18.36
CA ASN A 60 -1.77 -12.05 17.51
C ASN A 60 -0.97 -11.71 16.25
N SER A 61 0.36 -11.70 16.35
CA SER A 61 1.25 -11.32 15.25
C SER A 61 2.40 -12.31 15.03
N TYR A 62 2.35 -13.49 15.65
CA TYR A 62 3.45 -14.48 15.66
C TYR A 62 4.77 -13.93 16.21
N GLY A 63 4.73 -12.81 16.95
CA GLY A 63 5.93 -12.12 17.41
C GLY A 63 6.69 -11.38 16.30
N PHE A 64 6.07 -11.19 15.13
CA PHE A 64 6.68 -10.46 14.03
C PHE A 64 6.75 -8.95 14.27
N PHE A 65 5.92 -8.42 15.16
CA PHE A 65 5.84 -6.99 15.46
C PHE A 65 6.24 -6.72 16.92
N LYS A 66 6.99 -5.63 17.12
CA LYS A 66 7.40 -5.16 18.44
C LYS A 66 7.18 -3.67 18.56
N GLY A 67 6.63 -3.24 19.69
CA GLY A 67 6.51 -1.82 20.03
C GLY A 67 5.55 -1.04 19.14
N VAL A 68 4.69 -1.70 18.37
CA VAL A 68 3.62 -1.00 17.63
C VAL A 68 2.64 -0.44 18.65
N ASN A 69 2.40 0.86 18.56
CA ASN A 69 1.50 1.57 19.46
C ASN A 69 0.50 2.46 18.71
N ASN A 70 0.62 2.57 17.38
CA ASN A 70 -0.27 3.34 16.54
C ASN A 70 -0.47 2.58 15.23
N TYR A 71 -1.69 2.64 14.70
CA TYR A 71 -2.04 1.98 13.44
C TYR A 71 -3.22 2.70 12.76
N ILE A 72 -3.25 2.63 11.44
CA ILE A 72 -4.42 3.01 10.65
C ILE A 72 -5.19 1.73 10.34
N VAL A 73 -6.50 1.74 10.57
CA VAL A 73 -7.40 0.64 10.23
C VAL A 73 -8.10 0.97 8.92
N ALA A 74 -8.10 0.04 7.97
CA ALA A 74 -8.97 0.11 6.79
C ALA A 74 -10.20 -0.77 7.02
N VAL A 75 -11.37 -0.14 7.08
CA VAL A 75 -12.67 -0.82 7.07
C VAL A 75 -13.35 -0.55 5.74
N ILE A 76 -13.93 -1.59 5.15
CA ILE A 76 -14.66 -1.48 3.89
C ILE A 76 -16.10 -1.96 4.03
N ASP A 77 -16.96 -1.46 3.15
CA ASP A 77 -18.28 -1.98 2.87
C ASP A 77 -18.24 -2.72 1.52
N ASP A 78 -18.39 -4.04 1.54
CA ASP A 78 -18.22 -4.91 0.37
C ASP A 78 -19.33 -4.72 -0.70
N HIS A 79 -20.38 -3.94 -0.42
CA HIS A 79 -21.40 -3.61 -1.42
C HIS A 79 -20.90 -2.58 -2.46
N PHE A 80 -19.83 -1.86 -2.16
CA PHE A 80 -19.22 -0.93 -3.10
C PHE A 80 -18.23 -1.66 -4.01
N GLU A 81 -18.32 -1.38 -5.31
CA GLU A 81 -17.43 -1.97 -6.29
C GLU A 81 -15.97 -1.62 -6.01
N HIS A 82 -15.10 -2.60 -6.25
CA HIS A 82 -13.64 -2.47 -6.10
C HIS A 82 -13.17 -1.99 -4.72
N ALA A 83 -13.96 -2.19 -3.65
CA ALA A 83 -13.67 -1.67 -2.32
C ALA A 83 -12.28 -2.09 -1.79
N GLU A 84 -11.86 -3.33 -2.02
CA GLU A 84 -10.53 -3.80 -1.61
C GLU A 84 -9.38 -3.14 -2.39
N GLU A 85 -9.55 -2.94 -3.69
CA GLU A 85 -8.56 -2.26 -4.55
C GLU A 85 -8.45 -0.79 -4.17
N ARG A 86 -9.58 -0.11 -4.04
CA ARG A 86 -9.64 1.29 -3.60
C ARG A 86 -9.03 1.45 -2.21
N ALA A 87 -9.33 0.55 -1.28
CA ALA A 87 -8.68 0.56 0.04
C ALA A 87 -7.16 0.37 -0.05
N GLY A 88 -6.67 -0.51 -0.92
CA GLY A 88 -5.23 -0.64 -1.18
C GLY A 88 -4.59 0.64 -1.73
N PHE A 89 -5.26 1.30 -2.69
CA PHE A 89 -4.81 2.55 -3.30
C PHE A 89 -4.70 3.68 -2.27
N PHE A 90 -5.78 3.97 -1.54
CA PHE A 90 -5.80 5.03 -0.52
C PHE A 90 -5.00 4.66 0.74
N GLY A 91 -4.85 3.37 1.02
CA GLY A 91 -3.93 2.88 2.04
C GLY A 91 -2.47 3.20 1.69
N GLU A 92 -2.05 3.00 0.43
CA GLU A 92 -0.69 3.35 -0.01
C GLU A 92 -0.49 4.87 -0.03
N GLN A 93 -1.52 5.64 -0.38
CA GLN A 93 -1.50 7.11 -0.23
C GLN A 93 -1.13 7.53 1.19
N LEU A 94 -1.86 7.01 2.19
CA LEU A 94 -1.58 7.29 3.60
C LEU A 94 -0.17 6.80 4.02
N VAL A 95 0.30 5.68 3.47
CA VAL A 95 1.65 5.15 3.72
C VAL A 95 2.75 6.06 3.18
N ILE A 96 2.60 6.55 1.95
CA ILE A 96 3.58 7.45 1.33
C ILE A 96 3.57 8.81 2.02
N GLN A 97 2.40 9.38 2.31
CA GLN A 97 2.28 10.61 3.09
C GLN A 97 2.90 10.49 4.49
N SER A 98 2.75 9.32 5.14
CA SER A 98 3.43 9.03 6.41
C SER A 98 4.96 8.97 6.26
N THR A 99 5.43 8.37 5.16
CA THR A 99 6.86 8.23 4.86
C THR A 99 7.51 9.60 4.61
N GLU A 100 6.84 10.50 3.91
CA GLU A 100 7.29 11.88 3.68
C GLU A 100 7.48 12.66 4.99
N ARG A 101 6.72 12.30 6.03
CA ARG A 101 6.84 12.86 7.38
C ARG A 101 7.87 12.13 8.26
N GLY A 102 8.62 11.18 7.68
CA GLY A 102 9.63 10.40 8.39
C GLY A 102 9.08 9.27 9.25
N LEU A 103 7.79 8.95 9.15
CA LEU A 103 7.18 7.84 9.88
C LEU A 103 7.41 6.52 9.14
N SER A 104 7.72 5.48 9.91
CA SER A 104 7.85 4.12 9.41
C SER A 104 6.49 3.42 9.35
N THR A 105 6.28 2.59 8.33
CA THR A 105 4.98 1.95 8.07
C THR A 105 5.10 0.46 7.74
N CYS A 106 4.01 -0.29 7.94
CA CYS A 106 3.88 -1.67 7.46
C CYS A 106 2.42 -2.08 7.26
N PHE A 107 2.07 -2.54 6.06
CA PHE A 107 0.79 -3.21 5.78
C PHE A 107 0.70 -4.56 6.48
N ILE A 108 -0.47 -4.85 7.05
CA ILE A 108 -0.76 -6.10 7.77
C ILE A 108 -2.18 -6.57 7.42
N GLY A 109 -2.27 -7.55 6.52
CA GLY A 109 -3.56 -8.10 6.07
C GLY A 109 -3.99 -9.41 6.75
N GLY A 110 -3.08 -10.20 7.33
CA GLY A 110 -3.40 -11.56 7.79
C GLY A 110 -2.94 -11.96 9.19
N THR A 111 -2.10 -11.15 9.84
CA THR A 111 -1.49 -11.48 11.14
C THR A 111 -1.74 -10.40 12.17
N PHE A 112 -3.02 -10.14 12.46
CA PHE A 112 -3.48 -9.28 13.56
C PHE A 112 -4.79 -9.81 14.14
N SER A 113 -5.08 -9.47 15.39
CA SER A 113 -6.39 -9.78 16.01
C SER A 113 -7.41 -8.72 15.63
N SER A 114 -8.31 -9.04 14.68
CA SER A 114 -9.42 -8.15 14.31
C SER A 114 -10.36 -7.86 15.48
N ALA A 115 -10.52 -8.79 16.42
CA ALA A 115 -11.32 -8.61 17.63
C ALA A 115 -10.75 -7.57 18.59
N ASN A 116 -9.43 -7.31 18.53
CA ASN A 116 -8.77 -6.30 19.35
C ASN A 116 -8.62 -4.96 18.63
N VAL A 117 -9.04 -4.85 17.37
CA VAL A 117 -9.01 -3.58 16.65
C VAL A 117 -10.05 -2.66 17.26
N ASN A 118 -9.61 -1.51 17.78
CA ASN A 118 -10.47 -0.54 18.42
C ASN A 118 -11.23 0.30 17.39
N VAL A 119 -12.23 -0.30 16.74
CA VAL A 119 -13.09 0.37 15.76
C VAL A 119 -14.54 -0.09 15.92
N GLN A 120 -15.48 0.84 15.75
CA GLN A 120 -16.89 0.51 15.72
C GLN A 120 -17.29 0.00 14.33
N LEU A 121 -17.49 -1.31 14.20
CA LEU A 121 -18.01 -1.91 12.96
C LEU A 121 -19.53 -1.74 12.86
N ARG A 122 -20.00 -1.32 11.69
CA ARG A 122 -21.43 -1.33 11.33
C ARG A 122 -21.76 -2.59 10.54
N ALA A 123 -23.04 -2.95 10.49
CA ALA A 123 -23.50 -4.06 9.65
C ALA A 123 -23.08 -3.84 8.18
N GLY A 124 -22.65 -4.92 7.51
CA GLY A 124 -22.13 -4.87 6.14
C GLY A 124 -20.65 -4.42 6.03
N ARG A 125 -20.00 -4.06 7.15
CA ARG A 125 -18.59 -3.63 7.14
C ARG A 125 -17.67 -4.63 7.80
N ARG A 126 -16.43 -4.70 7.31
CA ARG A 126 -15.36 -5.51 7.92
C ARG A 126 -14.03 -4.78 7.91
N VAL A 127 -13.17 -5.12 8.88
CA VAL A 127 -11.76 -4.72 8.84
C VAL A 127 -11.07 -5.50 7.72
N LEU A 128 -10.44 -4.78 6.80
CA LEU A 128 -9.72 -5.36 5.66
C LEU A 128 -8.25 -5.59 6.02
N PHE A 129 -7.57 -4.55 6.48
CA PHE A 129 -6.18 -4.59 6.92
C PHE A 129 -5.91 -3.48 7.93
N ILE A 130 -4.75 -3.54 8.57
CA ILE A 130 -4.19 -2.42 9.33
C ILE A 130 -2.82 -2.02 8.77
N ILE A 131 -2.45 -0.76 8.95
CA ILE A 131 -1.13 -0.23 8.64
C ILE A 131 -0.51 0.21 9.96
N ALA A 132 0.52 -0.50 10.42
CA ALA A 132 1.30 -0.07 11.59
C ALA A 132 2.06 1.21 11.24
N ILE A 133 2.08 2.18 12.15
CA ILE A 133 2.72 3.49 11.94
C ILE A 133 3.44 3.97 13.20
N GLY A 134 4.60 4.61 13.01
CA GLY A 134 5.35 5.25 14.09
C GLY A 134 6.84 5.35 13.77
N GLU A 135 7.63 5.72 14.77
CA GLU A 135 9.08 5.74 14.65
C GLU A 135 9.65 4.31 14.71
N GLY A 136 10.44 3.94 13.69
CA GLY A 136 11.20 2.70 13.68
C GLY A 136 12.24 2.66 14.80
N ALA A 137 12.46 1.48 15.38
CA ALA A 137 13.50 1.30 16.39
C ALA A 137 14.90 1.26 15.75
N ASP A 138 15.88 1.95 16.37
CA ASP A 138 17.28 1.99 15.90
C ASP A 138 17.92 0.60 15.72
N LYS A 139 17.47 -0.39 16.50
CA LYS A 139 17.93 -1.77 16.43
C LYS A 139 16.79 -2.68 16.02
N THR A 140 16.89 -3.23 14.81
CA THR A 140 15.98 -4.29 14.37
C THR A 140 16.19 -5.57 15.21
N SER A 141 15.09 -6.11 15.71
CA SER A 141 15.01 -7.36 16.46
C SER A 141 15.50 -8.55 15.62
N PHE A 142 15.82 -9.65 16.30
CA PHE A 142 16.22 -10.90 15.64
C PHE A 142 15.16 -11.38 14.66
N MET A 143 13.88 -11.33 15.07
CA MET A 143 12.76 -11.74 14.23
C MET A 143 12.54 -10.77 13.05
N GLY A 144 12.69 -9.46 13.27
CA GLY A 144 12.66 -8.47 12.19
C GLY A 144 13.75 -8.69 11.14
N ARG A 145 14.97 -9.07 11.56
CA ARG A 145 16.06 -9.46 10.65
C ARG A 145 15.76 -10.74 9.86
N MET A 146 15.19 -11.76 10.51
CA MET A 146 14.82 -13.02 9.86
C MET A 146 13.75 -12.80 8.77
N VAL A 147 12.71 -12.01 9.06
CA VAL A 147 11.66 -11.69 8.08
C VAL A 147 12.21 -10.91 6.88
N ARG A 148 13.13 -9.95 7.10
CA ARG A 148 13.81 -9.26 6.00
C ARG A 148 14.55 -10.24 5.09
N ASN A 149 15.25 -11.21 5.67
CA ASN A 149 16.02 -12.19 4.91
C ASN A 149 15.16 -13.16 4.10
N ILE A 150 13.99 -13.57 4.63
CA ILE A 150 13.04 -14.46 3.92
C ILE A 150 12.30 -13.73 2.79
N SER A 151 12.14 -12.41 2.93
CA SER A 151 11.49 -11.56 1.92
C SER A 151 12.40 -11.21 0.73
N HIS A 152 13.68 -11.62 0.74
CA HIS A 152 14.58 -11.48 -0.40
C HIS A 152 14.19 -12.45 -1.54
N ARG A 153 13.24 -12.02 -2.35
CA ARG A 153 12.98 -12.59 -3.68
C ARG A 153 13.85 -11.94 -4.74
N LYS A 154 13.92 -12.60 -5.90
CA LYS A 154 14.61 -12.21 -7.13
C LYS A 154 14.62 -10.68 -7.32
N GLN A 155 15.80 -10.11 -7.57
CA GLN A 155 15.92 -8.71 -7.95
C GLN A 155 15.15 -8.53 -9.27
N MET A 156 14.02 -7.82 -9.21
CA MET A 156 13.24 -7.46 -10.40
C MET A 156 13.48 -6.00 -10.71
N SER A 157 13.79 -5.72 -11.96
CA SER A 157 13.86 -4.40 -12.55
C SER A 157 12.46 -3.89 -12.88
N TYR A 158 12.33 -2.59 -13.20
CA TYR A 158 11.06 -2.03 -13.66
C TYR A 158 10.57 -2.64 -14.98
N GLN A 159 11.48 -3.17 -15.80
CA GLN A 159 11.15 -3.80 -17.08
C GLN A 159 10.35 -5.10 -16.88
N ASP A 160 10.59 -5.82 -15.77
CA ASP A 160 9.86 -7.05 -15.43
C ASP A 160 8.36 -6.82 -15.14
N PHE A 161 7.95 -5.56 -14.99
CA PHE A 161 6.56 -5.16 -14.76
C PHE A 161 5.81 -4.82 -16.04
N PHE A 162 6.50 -4.71 -17.18
CA PHE A 162 5.88 -4.48 -18.47
C PHE A 162 5.67 -5.79 -19.24
N VAL A 163 4.43 -6.05 -19.67
CA VAL A 163 4.07 -7.26 -20.43
C VAL A 163 3.38 -6.83 -21.71
N SER A 164 4.11 -6.90 -22.82
CA SER A 164 3.60 -6.56 -24.16
C SER A 164 4.38 -7.30 -25.23
N LEU A 165 3.80 -7.39 -26.43
CA LEU A 165 4.52 -7.81 -27.63
C LEU A 165 5.49 -6.70 -28.13
N MET A 166 5.25 -5.46 -27.70
CA MET A 166 6.08 -4.30 -28.02
C MET A 166 7.28 -4.20 -27.06
N THR A 167 8.39 -3.68 -27.56
CA THR A 167 9.53 -3.33 -26.70
C THR A 167 9.17 -2.19 -25.76
N LEU A 168 9.79 -2.11 -24.58
CA LEU A 168 9.56 -0.99 -23.68
C LEU A 168 9.99 0.35 -24.30
N GLU A 169 11.05 0.35 -25.12
CA GLU A 169 11.49 1.55 -25.82
C GLU A 169 10.43 2.09 -26.80
N ASP A 170 9.78 1.20 -27.56
CA ASP A 170 8.71 1.61 -28.48
C ASP A 170 7.44 1.99 -27.73
N ALA A 171 7.14 1.32 -26.61
CA ALA A 171 6.01 1.66 -25.75
C ALA A 171 6.19 3.04 -25.12
N GLU A 172 7.40 3.39 -24.67
CA GLU A 172 7.74 4.70 -24.13
C GLU A 172 7.52 5.82 -25.16
N LYS A 173 7.86 5.58 -26.44
CA LYS A 173 7.61 6.55 -27.52
C LYS A 173 6.12 6.83 -27.72
N ARG A 174 5.26 5.84 -27.48
CA ARG A 174 3.80 5.97 -27.62
C ARG A 174 3.13 6.50 -26.37
N CYS A 175 3.72 6.25 -25.21
CA CYS A 175 3.20 6.59 -23.90
C CYS A 175 4.32 7.20 -23.02
N PRO A 176 4.75 8.45 -23.28
CA PRO A 176 5.88 9.06 -22.57
C PRO A 176 5.67 9.09 -21.06
N GLY A 177 6.63 8.66 -20.24
CA GLY A 177 6.48 8.52 -18.79
C GLY A 177 6.05 7.13 -18.33
N LEU A 178 5.77 6.19 -19.25
CA LEU A 178 5.49 4.79 -18.90
C LEU A 178 6.61 4.18 -18.05
N THR A 179 7.85 4.45 -18.41
CA THR A 179 9.04 3.98 -17.67
C THR A 179 9.06 4.48 -16.24
N ASP A 180 8.65 5.72 -15.98
CA ASP A 180 8.60 6.27 -14.63
C ASP A 180 7.47 5.64 -13.81
N GLY A 181 6.30 5.45 -14.42
CA GLY A 181 5.21 4.68 -13.82
C GLY A 181 5.63 3.25 -13.46
N LEU A 182 6.34 2.56 -14.35
CA LEU A 182 6.88 1.22 -14.11
C LEU A 182 7.92 1.19 -12.97
N LYS A 183 8.76 2.24 -12.84
CA LYS A 183 9.67 2.36 -11.69
C LYS A 183 8.89 2.49 -10.38
N GLY A 184 7.79 3.23 -10.37
CA GLY A 184 6.88 3.34 -9.22
C GLY A 184 6.27 1.98 -8.84
N VAL A 185 5.70 1.27 -9.81
CA VAL A 185 5.14 -0.08 -9.62
C VAL A 185 6.20 -1.05 -9.10
N ALA A 186 7.44 -0.96 -9.60
CA ALA A 186 8.51 -1.85 -9.19
C ALA A 186 8.83 -1.74 -7.69
N VAL A 187 8.65 -0.58 -7.06
CA VAL A 187 8.95 -0.36 -5.63
C VAL A 187 7.72 -0.46 -4.72
N ALA A 188 6.54 -0.71 -5.31
CA ALA A 188 5.29 -0.90 -4.59
C ALA A 188 5.36 -2.10 -3.61
N PRO A 189 4.88 -1.94 -2.36
CA PRO A 189 4.74 -3.07 -1.46
C PRO A 189 3.69 -4.06 -2.00
N SER A 190 3.79 -5.31 -1.57
CA SER A 190 2.77 -6.33 -1.88
C SER A 190 2.78 -7.44 -0.86
N ALA A 191 1.66 -8.15 -0.74
CA ALA A 191 1.54 -9.29 0.17
C ALA A 191 2.64 -10.33 -0.09
N LEU A 192 3.39 -10.68 0.97
CA LEU A 192 4.53 -11.60 0.92
C LEU A 192 5.58 -11.24 -0.15
N ASN A 193 5.67 -9.96 -0.52
CA ASN A 193 6.53 -9.45 -1.58
C ASN A 193 6.35 -10.22 -2.91
N LYS A 194 5.10 -10.59 -3.25
CA LYS A 194 4.75 -11.30 -4.49
C LYS A 194 4.88 -10.43 -5.74
N ARG A 195 4.67 -9.12 -5.61
CA ARG A 195 4.71 -8.11 -6.69
C ARG A 195 3.96 -8.61 -7.95
N PRO A 196 2.65 -8.93 -7.83
CA PRO A 196 1.92 -9.67 -8.87
C PRO A 196 1.46 -8.81 -10.04
N VAL A 197 1.37 -7.49 -9.86
CA VAL A 197 0.81 -6.55 -10.83
C VAL A 197 1.75 -6.37 -12.01
N ARG A 198 1.19 -6.28 -13.21
CA ARG A 198 1.85 -5.99 -14.47
C ARG A 198 1.13 -4.85 -15.17
N ILE A 199 1.86 -4.15 -16.02
CA ILE A 199 1.35 -3.08 -16.88
C ILE A 199 1.49 -3.51 -18.34
N THR A 200 0.47 -3.22 -19.15
CA THR A 200 0.53 -3.29 -20.61
C THR A 200 0.03 -1.98 -21.21
N LEU A 201 0.00 -1.88 -22.54
CA LEU A 201 -0.69 -0.79 -23.24
C LEU A 201 -1.92 -1.37 -23.98
N ASP A 202 -3.05 -0.65 -23.91
CA ASP A 202 -4.22 -0.98 -24.73
C ASP A 202 -4.08 -0.48 -26.18
N GLU A 203 -5.13 -0.66 -26.98
CA GLU A 203 -5.16 -0.25 -28.40
C GLU A 203 -5.02 1.27 -28.59
N GLU A 204 -5.38 2.06 -27.58
CA GLU A 204 -5.25 3.52 -27.54
C GLU A 204 -3.88 3.96 -26.96
N ASN A 205 -2.99 3.01 -26.65
CA ASN A 205 -1.69 3.19 -26.00
C ASN A 205 -1.77 3.72 -24.55
N ARG A 206 -2.89 3.49 -23.87
CA ARG A 206 -3.04 3.80 -22.43
C ARG A 206 -2.44 2.69 -21.58
N PRO A 207 -1.75 3.02 -20.46
CA PRO A 207 -1.32 2.01 -19.50
C PRO A 207 -2.51 1.23 -18.93
N VAL A 208 -2.41 -0.09 -18.83
CA VAL A 208 -3.43 -0.96 -18.24
C VAL A 208 -2.78 -1.81 -17.16
N ALA A 209 -3.30 -1.74 -15.93
CA ALA A 209 -2.80 -2.52 -14.81
C ALA A 209 -3.60 -3.82 -14.63
N PHE A 210 -2.90 -4.93 -14.48
CA PHE A 210 -3.53 -6.23 -14.30
C PHE A 210 -2.68 -7.23 -13.50
N VAL A 211 -3.32 -8.28 -12.98
CA VAL A 211 -2.67 -9.42 -12.35
C VAL A 211 -2.90 -10.66 -13.23
N PRO A 212 -1.84 -11.28 -13.78
CA PRO A 212 -1.99 -12.38 -14.75
C PRO A 212 -2.56 -13.68 -14.17
N ASP A 213 -2.32 -13.96 -12.88
CA ASP A 213 -2.73 -15.21 -12.22
C ASP A 213 -3.92 -14.94 -11.29
N GLU A 214 -5.11 -15.42 -11.69
CA GLU A 214 -6.34 -15.28 -10.89
C GLU A 214 -6.22 -15.93 -9.51
N LYS A 215 -5.44 -17.01 -9.36
CA LYS A 215 -5.22 -17.66 -8.03
C LYS A 215 -4.32 -16.83 -7.12
N GLY A 216 -3.54 -15.93 -7.71
CA GLY A 216 -2.68 -14.96 -7.02
C GLY A 216 -3.29 -13.57 -6.93
N TYR A 217 -4.52 -13.37 -7.44
CA TYR A 217 -5.15 -12.07 -7.47
C TYR A 217 -5.44 -11.55 -6.07
N ASN A 218 -4.90 -10.36 -5.78
CA ASN A 218 -5.13 -9.62 -4.56
C ASN A 218 -5.45 -8.18 -4.97
N PRO A 219 -6.73 -7.75 -4.90
CA PRO A 219 -7.14 -6.40 -5.27
C PRO A 219 -6.38 -5.32 -4.50
N ILE A 220 -6.01 -5.58 -3.24
CA ILE A 220 -5.21 -4.64 -2.44
C ILE A 220 -3.86 -4.37 -3.11
N ASP A 221 -3.15 -5.41 -3.56
CA ASP A 221 -1.86 -5.26 -4.25
C ASP A 221 -2.01 -4.53 -5.59
N LEU A 222 -3.15 -4.71 -6.29
CA LEU A 222 -3.49 -3.96 -7.50
C LEU A 222 -3.64 -2.46 -7.20
N GLY A 223 -4.40 -2.11 -6.17
CA GLY A 223 -4.60 -0.73 -5.73
C GLY A 223 -3.29 -0.04 -5.33
N ILE A 224 -2.46 -0.73 -4.54
CA ILE A 224 -1.13 -0.22 -4.13
C ILE A 224 -0.26 0.06 -5.37
N ALA A 225 -0.19 -0.87 -6.32
CA ALA A 225 0.60 -0.69 -7.53
C ALA A 225 0.07 0.46 -8.41
N LYS A 226 -1.26 0.58 -8.54
CA LYS A 226 -1.90 1.70 -9.25
C LYS A 226 -1.58 3.04 -8.61
N PHE A 227 -1.61 3.13 -7.28
CA PHE A 227 -1.20 4.34 -6.57
C PHE A 227 0.25 4.71 -6.90
N ASN A 228 1.18 3.77 -6.77
CA ASN A 228 2.59 4.06 -7.06
C ASN A 228 2.85 4.45 -8.51
N PHE A 229 2.09 3.90 -9.47
CA PHE A 229 2.15 4.35 -10.86
C PHE A 229 1.67 5.80 -10.98
N GLY A 230 0.48 6.10 -10.46
CA GLY A 230 -0.13 7.45 -10.50
C GLY A 230 0.61 8.50 -9.67
N TYR A 231 1.41 8.06 -8.69
CA TYR A 231 2.31 8.96 -7.96
C TYR A 231 3.43 9.47 -8.88
N MET A 232 3.92 8.62 -9.80
CA MET A 232 5.00 8.95 -10.73
C MET A 232 4.51 9.68 -11.99
N VAL A 233 3.31 9.36 -12.46
CA VAL A 233 2.74 9.87 -13.72
C VAL A 233 1.38 10.50 -13.42
N ASP A 234 1.17 11.73 -13.87
CA ASP A 234 -0.07 12.46 -13.62
C ASP A 234 -1.23 11.85 -14.45
N GLY A 235 -2.40 11.72 -13.81
CA GLY A 235 -3.60 11.08 -14.35
C GLY A 235 -4.33 10.23 -13.31
N ILE A 236 -5.38 9.55 -13.75
CA ILE A 236 -6.28 8.75 -12.90
C ILE A 236 -6.42 7.32 -13.42
N TRP A 237 -6.56 6.36 -12.50
CA TRP A 237 -6.91 4.99 -12.86
C TRP A 237 -8.42 4.80 -12.86
N GLU A 238 -8.93 4.08 -13.86
CA GLU A 238 -10.19 3.37 -13.67
C GLU A 238 -9.97 2.19 -12.70
N TRP A 239 -11.02 1.82 -11.97
CA TRP A 239 -10.97 0.71 -11.01
C TRP A 239 -11.15 -0.65 -11.70
N GLY A 240 -10.55 -1.69 -11.14
CA GLY A 240 -10.66 -3.05 -11.62
C GLY A 240 -9.38 -3.59 -12.27
N ASN A 241 -9.33 -4.92 -12.34
CA ASN A 241 -8.28 -5.64 -13.06
C ASN A 241 -8.44 -5.38 -14.57
N HIS A 242 -7.33 -5.10 -15.27
CA HIS A 242 -7.33 -4.68 -16.68
C HIS A 242 -7.95 -3.29 -16.96
N ALA A 243 -8.12 -2.46 -15.95
CA ALA A 243 -8.61 -1.10 -16.13
C ALA A 243 -7.47 -0.14 -16.59
N PRO A 244 -7.78 0.83 -17.47
CA PRO A 244 -6.80 1.76 -18.02
C PRO A 244 -6.45 2.92 -17.07
N PHE A 245 -5.31 3.52 -17.33
CA PHE A 245 -4.87 4.81 -16.79
C PHE A 245 -5.20 5.91 -17.79
N LEU A 246 -5.95 6.91 -17.34
CA LEU A 246 -6.36 8.08 -18.09
C LEU A 246 -5.45 9.24 -17.70
N ARG A 247 -4.67 9.75 -18.65
CA ARG A 247 -3.76 10.88 -18.40
C ARG A 247 -4.52 12.19 -18.41
N ASP A 248 -4.04 13.14 -17.62
CA ASP A 248 -4.46 14.53 -17.75
C ASP A 248 -3.88 15.07 -19.08
N GLU A 249 -4.73 15.52 -20.00
CA GLU A 249 -4.33 16.12 -21.28
C GLU A 249 -3.66 17.49 -21.12
#